data_AF-A0A1Y1K4J6-F1
#
_entry.id   AF-A0A1Y1K4J6-F1
#
_cell.length_a   1.000
_cell.length_b   1.000
_cell.length_c   1.000
_cell.angle_alpha   90.00
_cell.angle_beta   90.00
_cell.angle_gamma   90.00
#
_symmetry.space_group_name_H-M   'P 1'
#
loop_
_entity.id
_entity.type
_entity.pdbx_description
1 polymer ?
#
loop_
_entity_poly.entity_id
_entity_poly.type
_entity_poly.pdbx_seq_one_letter_code
_entity_poly.pdbx_strand_id
1 'polypeptide(L)'
;NSFTNVDKFLPNGVSLKEFMDSWITQDGYPVLTVRRDYEHGSASITQRGFINSHSADHYLWYIPLTYLKEAEHTPLKTTWMINQRLITISNFTNPGSKQWSIFNVEGTGLYRVNYDDTNWNLLKHQLMKDASKISSTDRG
;
A
#
# COMPACT_ATOMS: atom_id res chain seq x y z
N ASN A 1 14.56 1.85 29.43
CA ASN A 1 13.83 0.63 28.99
C ASN A 1 12.56 0.99 28.23
N SER A 2 12.67 1.56 27.02
CA SER A 2 11.56 2.20 26.30
C SER A 2 11.07 1.46 25.03
N PHE A 3 11.45 0.20 24.81
CA PHE A 3 11.06 -0.55 23.61
C PHE A 3 9.76 -1.36 23.74
N THR A 4 9.26 -1.60 24.97
CA THR A 4 8.11 -2.47 25.27
C THR A 4 6.75 -1.98 24.73
N ASN A 5 6.67 -0.79 24.14
CA ASN A 5 5.40 -0.18 23.73
C ASN A 5 5.19 -0.16 22.21
N VAL A 6 6.19 -0.54 21.42
CA VAL A 6 6.11 -0.54 19.94
C VAL A 6 5.54 -1.86 19.43
N ASP A 7 5.85 -2.98 20.11
CA ASP A 7 5.38 -4.32 19.74
C ASP A 7 3.85 -4.42 19.66
N LYS A 8 3.12 -3.60 20.43
CA LYS A 8 1.64 -3.57 20.40
C LYS A 8 1.04 -3.07 19.08
N PHE A 9 1.84 -2.41 18.23
CA PHE A 9 1.41 -1.91 16.93
C PHE A 9 1.82 -2.83 15.78
N LEU A 10 2.61 -3.87 16.06
CA LEU A 10 3.01 -4.87 15.10
C LEU A 10 1.95 -5.97 15.00
N PRO A 11 1.85 -6.68 13.86
CA PRO A 11 1.00 -7.84 13.75
C PRO A 11 1.37 -8.93 14.74
N ASN A 12 0.40 -9.75 15.13
CA ASN A 12 0.64 -10.90 15.98
C ASN A 12 1.72 -11.81 15.39
N GLY A 13 2.73 -12.15 16.20
CA GLY A 13 3.84 -13.02 15.78
C GLY A 13 4.95 -12.31 15.00
N VAL A 14 4.90 -10.98 14.86
CA VAL A 14 5.99 -10.18 14.28
C VAL A 14 6.74 -9.46 15.39
N SER A 15 8.05 -9.68 15.48
CA SER A 15 8.92 -8.92 16.38
C SER A 15 9.37 -7.60 15.74
N LEU A 16 9.68 -6.60 16.58
CA LEU A 16 10.30 -5.36 16.12
C LEU A 16 11.60 -5.61 15.33
N LYS A 17 12.38 -6.61 15.73
CA LYS A 17 13.62 -6.98 15.04
C LYS A 17 13.34 -7.43 13.60
N GLU A 18 12.41 -8.36 13.39
CA GLU A 18 12.08 -8.85 12.04
C GLU A 18 11.54 -7.73 11.15
N PHE A 19 10.67 -6.89 11.70
CA PHE A 19 10.17 -5.72 10.99
C PHE A 19 11.33 -4.80 10.56
N MET A 20 12.16 -4.35 11.49
CA MET A 20 13.26 -3.44 11.22
C MET A 20 14.30 -4.04 10.27
N ASP A 21 14.67 -5.31 10.47
CA ASP A 21 15.62 -6.02 9.62
C ASP A 21 15.17 -6.00 8.16
N SER A 22 13.87 -6.20 7.90
CA SER A 22 13.33 -6.15 6.54
C SER A 22 13.51 -4.78 5.86
N TRP A 23 13.58 -3.69 6.63
CA TRP A 23 13.74 -2.34 6.10
C TRP A 23 15.18 -1.85 6.03
N ILE A 24 16.04 -2.25 6.98
CA ILE A 24 17.38 -1.65 7.12
C ILE A 24 18.51 -2.52 6.57
N THR A 25 18.26 -3.81 6.33
CA THR A 25 19.29 -4.76 5.88
C THR A 25 19.19 -5.13 4.40
N GLN A 26 18.09 -4.76 3.75
CA GLN A 26 17.85 -5.04 2.34
C GLN A 26 18.15 -3.79 1.51
N ASP A 27 18.87 -3.94 0.40
CA ASP A 27 19.13 -2.83 -0.50
C ASP A 27 17.85 -2.41 -1.25
N GLY A 28 17.69 -1.10 -1.44
CA GLY A 28 16.57 -0.52 -2.21
C GLY A 28 15.29 -0.36 -1.40
N TYR A 29 14.15 -0.46 -2.08
CA TYR A 29 12.83 -0.27 -1.49
C TYR A 29 11.77 -1.12 -2.22
N PRO A 30 10.64 -1.44 -1.57
CA PRO A 30 9.57 -2.16 -2.23
C PRO A 30 8.74 -1.24 -3.13
N VAL A 31 8.38 -1.75 -4.30
CA VAL A 31 7.33 -1.23 -5.16
C VAL A 31 6.15 -2.19 -5.07
N LEU A 32 5.00 -1.66 -4.69
CA LEU A 32 3.74 -2.39 -4.65
C LEU A 32 3.01 -2.22 -5.98
N THR A 33 2.41 -3.30 -6.46
CA THR A 33 1.43 -3.25 -7.55
C THR A 33 0.08 -3.68 -7.01
N VAL A 34 -0.89 -2.78 -7.07
CA VAL A 34 -2.28 -3.01 -6.69
C VAL A 34 -3.08 -3.31 -7.95
N ARG A 35 -3.73 -4.47 -7.99
CA ARG A 35 -4.67 -4.85 -9.05
C ARG A 35 -6.02 -5.15 -8.44
N ARG A 36 -7.03 -4.37 -8.82
CA ARG A 36 -8.40 -4.57 -8.37
C ARG A 36 -9.12 -5.58 -9.25
N ASP A 37 -9.86 -6.47 -8.60
CA ASP A 37 -10.93 -7.25 -9.21
C ASP A 37 -12.22 -6.43 -9.07
N TYR A 38 -12.57 -5.73 -10.14
CA TYR A 38 -13.71 -4.83 -10.20
C TYR A 38 -15.07 -5.54 -10.22
N GLU A 39 -15.10 -6.84 -10.56
CA GLU A 39 -16.31 -7.65 -10.64
C GLU A 39 -16.62 -8.28 -9.29
N HIS A 40 -15.62 -8.88 -8.64
CA HIS A 40 -15.77 -9.58 -7.37
C HIS A 40 -15.48 -8.70 -6.14
N GLY A 41 -15.00 -7.48 -6.33
CA GLY A 41 -14.77 -6.52 -5.25
C GLY A 41 -13.59 -6.90 -4.36
N SER A 42 -12.50 -7.40 -4.94
CA SER A 42 -11.26 -7.70 -4.22
C SER A 42 -10.07 -6.89 -4.77
N ALA A 43 -8.97 -6.83 -4.04
CA ALA A 43 -7.73 -6.25 -4.53
C ALA A 43 -6.55 -7.16 -4.20
N SER A 44 -5.72 -7.44 -5.21
CA SER A 44 -4.44 -8.14 -5.03
C SER A 44 -3.31 -7.13 -4.98
N ILE A 45 -2.42 -7.28 -3.99
CA ILE A 45 -1.26 -6.41 -3.80
C ILE A 45 -0.04 -7.29 -3.88
N THR A 46 0.87 -6.99 -4.81
CA THR A 46 2.14 -7.69 -4.98
C THR A 46 3.30 -6.76 -4.66
N GLN A 47 4.33 -7.25 -3.96
CA GLN A 47 5.55 -6.49 -3.70
C GLN A 47 6.73 -7.01 -4.53
N ARG A 48 7.56 -6.09 -5.02
CA ARG A 48 8.86 -6.36 -5.66
C ARG A 48 9.91 -5.39 -5.17
N GLY A 49 11.14 -5.84 -4.99
CA GLY A 49 12.25 -4.96 -4.66
C GLY A 49 12.71 -4.16 -5.87
N PHE A 50 13.16 -2.94 -5.65
CA PHE A 50 13.71 -2.08 -6.70
C PHE A 50 15.01 -1.43 -6.23
N ILE A 51 16.09 -1.62 -7.00
CA ILE A 51 17.44 -1.11 -6.73
C ILE A 51 18.02 -0.58 -8.03
N ASN A 52 18.43 0.69 -8.10
CA ASN A 52 19.15 1.27 -9.24
C ASN A 52 18.59 0.88 -10.62
N SER A 53 17.26 1.00 -10.81
CA SER A 53 16.55 0.63 -12.04
C SER A 53 16.43 -0.87 -12.35
N HIS A 54 16.79 -1.74 -11.41
CA HIS A 54 16.69 -3.20 -11.53
C HIS A 54 15.72 -3.78 -10.50
N SER A 55 15.06 -4.89 -10.87
CA SER A 55 14.22 -5.66 -9.96
C SER A 55 15.08 -6.49 -9.00
N ALA A 56 14.75 -6.44 -7.71
CA ALA A 56 15.36 -7.23 -6.63
C ALA A 56 14.29 -8.11 -5.99
N ASP A 57 13.77 -9.04 -6.79
CA ASP A 57 12.56 -9.81 -6.44
C ASP A 57 12.78 -10.82 -5.31
N HIS A 58 14.02 -11.11 -4.89
CA HIS A 58 14.29 -11.98 -3.74
C HIS A 58 13.97 -11.32 -2.40
N TYR A 59 13.97 -9.99 -2.32
CA TYR A 59 13.64 -9.27 -1.09
C TYR A 59 12.13 -9.22 -0.84
N LEU A 60 11.78 -9.25 0.44
CA LEU A 60 10.42 -9.13 0.97
C LEU A 60 10.45 -8.24 2.20
N TRP A 61 9.47 -7.37 2.31
CA TRP A 61 9.33 -6.42 3.40
C TRP A 61 8.10 -6.73 4.24
N TYR A 62 8.15 -6.30 5.50
CA TYR A 62 7.01 -6.25 6.40
C TYR A 62 6.39 -4.86 6.26
N ILE A 63 5.32 -4.75 5.48
CA ILE A 63 4.79 -3.47 5.02
C ILE A 63 3.45 -3.16 5.72
N PRO A 64 3.38 -2.08 6.54
CA PRO A 64 2.10 -1.53 6.95
C PRO A 64 1.44 -0.82 5.77
N LEU A 65 0.28 -1.30 5.37
CA LEU A 65 -0.49 -0.78 4.26
C LEU A 65 -1.58 0.15 4.79
N THR A 66 -1.58 1.37 4.31
CA THR A 66 -2.67 2.32 4.49
C THR A 66 -3.38 2.48 3.16
N TYR A 67 -4.71 2.57 3.17
CA TYR A 67 -5.46 2.86 1.95
C TYR A 67 -6.74 3.65 2.21
N LEU A 68 -7.09 4.47 1.21
CA LEU A 68 -8.30 5.26 1.12
C LEU A 68 -9.09 4.86 -0.12
N LYS A 69 -10.41 4.84 0.00
CA LYS A 69 -11.34 4.52 -1.07
C LYS A 69 -12.16 5.78 -1.31
N GLU A 70 -12.41 6.18 -2.55
CA GLU A 70 -13.12 7.44 -2.84
C GLU A 70 -14.46 7.57 -2.10
N ALA A 71 -15.18 6.46 -1.95
CA ALA A 71 -16.46 6.40 -1.24
C ALA A 71 -16.32 6.60 0.28
N GLU A 72 -15.14 6.38 0.84
CA GLU A 72 -14.85 6.39 2.27
C GLU A 72 -13.86 7.52 2.56
N HIS A 73 -14.35 8.73 2.81
CA HIS A 73 -13.49 9.86 3.18
C HIS A 73 -12.76 9.63 4.51
N THR A 74 -13.32 8.82 5.41
CA THR A 74 -12.74 8.37 6.69
C THR A 74 -13.48 7.12 7.22
N PRO A 75 -12.86 6.31 8.10
CA PRO A 75 -11.48 6.36 8.56
C PRO A 75 -10.50 5.64 7.62
N LEU A 76 -9.22 6.05 7.69
CA LEU A 76 -8.11 5.38 7.01
C LEU A 76 -8.10 3.89 7.36
N LYS A 77 -8.05 3.03 6.35
CA LYS A 77 -7.96 1.58 6.55
C LYS A 77 -6.49 1.17 6.64
N THR A 78 -6.21 0.26 7.56
CA THR A 78 -4.88 -0.29 7.79
C THR A 78 -4.90 -1.81 7.65
N THR A 79 -3.87 -2.36 7.03
CA THR A 79 -3.61 -3.80 6.97
C THR A 79 -2.10 -4.05 6.87
N TRP A 80 -1.68 -5.30 6.85
CA TRP A 80 -0.27 -5.69 6.82
C TRP A 80 0.02 -6.69 5.72
N MET A 81 1.16 -6.48 5.06
CA MET A 81 1.79 -7.44 4.16
C MET A 81 3.06 -7.93 4.83
N ILE A 82 3.00 -9.13 5.41
CA ILE A 82 4.05 -9.64 6.32
C ILE A 82 4.89 -10.66 5.57
N ASN A 83 6.05 -10.26 5.07
CA ASN A 83 7.00 -11.17 4.40
C ASN A 83 6.35 -12.06 3.32
N GLN A 84 5.42 -11.49 2.54
CA GLN A 84 4.63 -12.20 1.55
C GLN A 84 4.76 -11.51 0.20
N ARG A 85 4.91 -12.29 -0.88
CA ARG A 85 4.98 -11.75 -2.24
C ARG A 85 3.67 -11.09 -2.66
N LEU A 86 2.55 -11.68 -2.27
CA LEU A 86 1.21 -11.28 -2.65
C LEU A 86 0.27 -11.43 -1.46
N ILE A 87 -0.62 -10.45 -1.29
CA ILE A 87 -1.80 -10.57 -0.42
C ILE A 87 -3.05 -10.21 -1.22
N THR A 88 -4.20 -10.68 -0.73
CA THR A 88 -5.52 -10.32 -1.29
C THR A 88 -6.37 -9.68 -0.20
N ILE A 89 -6.94 -8.52 -0.50
CA ILE A 89 -7.99 -7.90 0.32
C ILE A 89 -9.33 -8.31 -0.30
N SER A 90 -9.98 -9.32 0.28
CA SER A 90 -11.19 -9.93 -0.31
C SER A 90 -12.43 -9.03 -0.28
N ASN A 91 -12.57 -8.19 0.75
CA ASN A 91 -13.70 -7.28 0.91
C ASN A 91 -13.33 -5.86 0.48
N PHE A 92 -12.70 -5.72 -0.68
CA PHE A 92 -12.37 -4.43 -1.28
C PHE A 92 -13.55 -3.85 -2.08
N THR A 93 -14.76 -4.03 -1.55
CA THR A 93 -15.98 -3.41 -2.06
C THR A 93 -16.03 -1.95 -1.61
N ASN A 94 -16.60 -1.06 -2.44
CA ASN A 94 -16.62 0.39 -2.24
C ASN A 94 -15.20 0.96 -2.00
N PRO A 95 -14.43 1.18 -3.08
CA PRO A 95 -14.93 1.89 -4.23
C PRO A 95 -15.53 0.92 -5.23
N GLY A 96 -16.67 1.31 -5.80
CA GLY A 96 -17.23 0.62 -6.96
C GLY A 96 -16.28 0.70 -8.16
N SER A 97 -16.69 0.09 -9.27
CA SER A 97 -15.85 -0.02 -10.46
C SER A 97 -15.46 1.31 -11.13
N LYS A 98 -16.16 2.38 -10.78
CA LYS A 98 -15.93 3.74 -11.30
C LYS A 98 -15.32 4.69 -10.28
N GLN A 99 -14.84 4.17 -9.16
CA GLN A 99 -14.31 4.96 -8.06
C GLN A 99 -12.87 4.56 -7.79
N TRP A 100 -12.01 5.53 -7.49
CA TRP A 100 -10.58 5.26 -7.26
C TRP A 100 -10.29 4.80 -5.83
N SER A 101 -9.12 4.17 -5.65
CA SER A 101 -8.50 3.96 -4.34
C SER A 101 -7.02 4.36 -4.37
N ILE A 102 -6.51 4.84 -3.24
CA ILE A 102 -5.09 5.19 -3.04
C ILE A 102 -4.54 4.34 -1.91
N PHE A 103 -3.32 3.83 -2.09
CA PHE A 103 -2.53 3.17 -1.06
C PHE A 103 -1.31 4.03 -0.72
N ASN A 104 -0.72 3.80 0.46
CA ASN A 104 0.31 4.64 1.04
C ASN A 104 -0.15 6.10 1.24
N VAL A 105 -1.30 6.25 1.88
CA VAL A 105 -1.95 7.56 2.08
C VAL A 105 -1.01 8.50 2.86
N GLU A 106 -0.91 9.74 2.38
CA GLU A 106 0.04 10.78 2.80
C GLU A 106 1.53 10.39 2.63
N GLY A 107 1.85 9.37 1.83
CA GLY A 107 3.24 8.94 1.60
C GLY A 107 3.99 8.56 2.87
N THR A 108 3.28 8.08 3.90
CA THR A 108 3.84 7.82 5.24
C THR A 108 4.76 6.61 5.29
N GLY A 109 4.60 5.67 4.36
CA GLY A 109 5.45 4.50 4.20
C GLY A 109 6.58 4.71 3.20
N LEU A 110 7.73 4.07 3.45
CA LEU A 110 8.92 4.11 2.59
C LEU A 110 8.81 3.16 1.38
N TYR A 111 7.72 3.25 0.63
CA TYR A 111 7.45 2.39 -0.53
C TYR A 111 6.68 3.13 -1.61
N ARG A 112 6.79 2.64 -2.85
CA ARG A 112 6.03 3.18 -3.99
C ARG A 112 4.85 2.29 -4.29
N VAL A 113 3.80 2.88 -4.87
CA VAL A 113 2.61 2.16 -5.30
C VAL A 113 2.40 2.39 -6.79
N ASN A 114 2.16 1.29 -7.49
CA ASN A 114 1.67 1.25 -8.86
C ASN A 114 0.29 0.61 -8.87
N TYR A 115 -0.57 1.05 -9.78
CA TYR A 115 -1.94 0.55 -9.90
C TYR A 115 -2.18 -0.11 -11.27
N ASP A 116 -3.26 -0.87 -11.38
CA ASP A 116 -3.81 -1.24 -12.68
C ASP A 116 -4.28 0.01 -13.47
N ASP A 117 -4.35 -0.14 -14.80
CA ASP A 117 -4.68 0.96 -15.72
C ASP A 117 -6.03 1.61 -15.41
N THR A 118 -7.01 0.81 -14.97
CA THR A 118 -8.33 1.31 -14.62
C THR A 118 -8.24 2.27 -13.44
N ASN A 119 -7.56 1.88 -12.35
CA ASN A 119 -7.43 2.75 -11.19
C ASN A 119 -6.58 3.99 -11.51
N TRP A 120 -5.50 3.85 -12.31
CA TRP A 120 -4.72 5.00 -12.80
C TRP A 120 -5.57 5.99 -13.58
N ASN A 121 -6.43 5.50 -14.47
CA ASN A 121 -7.34 6.34 -15.25
C ASN A 121 -8.36 7.05 -14.34
N LEU A 122 -8.88 6.37 -13.32
CA LEU A 122 -9.81 6.96 -12.34
C LEU A 122 -9.13 8.07 -11.52
N LEU A 123 -7.90 7.84 -11.05
CA LEU A 123 -7.10 8.85 -10.35
C LEU A 123 -6.83 10.06 -11.25
N LYS A 124 -6.39 9.83 -12.50
CA LYS A 124 -6.19 10.90 -13.49
C LYS A 124 -7.47 11.71 -13.70
N HIS A 125 -8.61 11.04 -13.85
CA HIS A 125 -9.90 11.70 -14.04
C HIS A 125 -10.27 12.56 -12.82
N GLN A 126 -10.06 12.04 -11.60
CA GLN A 126 -10.30 12.80 -10.37
C GLN A 126 -9.41 14.04 -10.30
N LEU A 127 -8.10 13.91 -10.59
CA LEU A 127 -7.16 15.03 -10.56
C LEU A 127 -7.51 16.13 -11.55
N MET A 128 -7.99 15.76 -12.74
CA MET A 128 -8.46 16.72 -13.75
C MET A 128 -9.78 17.39 -13.36
N LYS A 129 -10.67 16.65 -12.68
CA LYS A 129 -12.00 17.14 -12.27
C LYS A 129 -11.94 18.03 -11.02
N ASP A 130 -11.28 17.56 -9.97
CA ASP A 130 -11.12 18.23 -8.69
C ASP A 130 -9.93 17.61 -7.93
N ALA A 131 -8.77 18.25 -8.04
CA ALA A 131 -7.56 17.79 -7.37
C ALA A 131 -7.66 17.85 -5.83
N SER A 132 -8.55 18.65 -5.25
CA SER A 132 -8.66 18.82 -3.79
C SER A 132 -9.16 17.57 -3.05
N LYS A 133 -9.75 16.61 -3.79
CA LYS A 133 -10.22 15.33 -3.25
C LYS A 133 -9.11 14.33 -2.95
N ILE A 134 -7.91 14.56 -3.49
CA ILE A 134 -6.69 13.81 -3.19
C ILE A 134 -5.75 14.79 -2.49
N SER A 135 -5.08 14.40 -1.42
CA SER A 135 -4.24 15.33 -0.67
C SER A 135 -3.05 15.82 -1.51
N SER A 136 -2.46 16.95 -1.14
CA SER A 136 -1.26 17.45 -1.86
C SER A 136 -0.10 16.47 -1.82
N THR A 137 0.04 15.71 -0.73
CA THR A 137 1.09 14.71 -0.57
C THR A 137 0.86 13.53 -1.50
N ASP A 138 -0.38 13.05 -1.61
CA ASP A 138 -0.73 11.91 -2.48
C ASP A 138 -0.69 12.24 -3.98
N ARG A 139 -0.59 13.54 -4.34
CA ARG A 139 -0.44 14.00 -5.73
C ARG A 139 1.01 14.10 -6.21
N GLY A 140 1.97 14.17 -5.28
CA GLY A 140 3.41 14.36 -5.56
C GLY A 140 4.12 13.05 -5.84
#